data_AF-A0A7T5UXW5-F1
#
_entry.id   AF-A0A7T5UXW5-F1
#
_cell.length_a   1.000
_cell.length_b   1.000
_cell.length_c   1.000
_cell.angle_alpha   90.00
_cell.angle_beta   90.00
_cell.angle_gamma   90.00
#
_symmetry.space_group_name_H-M   'P 1'
#
loop_
_entity.id
_entity.type
_entity.pdbx_description
1 polymer ?
#
loop_
_entity_poly.entity_id
_entity_poly.type
_entity_poly.pdbx_seq_one_letter_code
_entity_poly.pdbx_strand_id
1 'polypeptide(L)' 'MQPFMTIDEITEKLRELQDDPSMTTKSMYSPSATEYPDGQLPFVEIHLAYLRKNKHVNPAQYISNLEIIIKKR' A
#
# COMPACT_ATOMS: atom_id res chain seq x y z
N MET A 1 -23.83 0.84 1.80
CA MET A 1 -22.75 1.74 2.28
C MET A 1 -21.43 1.10 1.91
N GLN A 2 -20.53 1.83 1.26
CA GLN A 2 -19.16 1.34 1.05
C GLN A 2 -18.45 1.28 2.41
N PRO A 3 -17.68 0.23 2.73
CA PRO A 3 -16.99 0.15 4.01
C PRO A 3 -15.95 1.28 4.07
N PHE A 4 -16.07 2.11 5.10
CA PHE A 4 -15.10 3.16 5.37
C PHE A 4 -13.95 2.50 6.14
N MET A 5 -12.81 2.29 5.48
CA MET A 5 -11.61 1.83 6.19
C MET A 5 -10.89 3.04 6.80
N THR A 6 -10.48 2.89 8.04
CA THR A 6 -9.59 3.82 8.73
C THR A 6 -8.16 3.72 8.20
N ILE A 7 -7.34 4.73 8.46
CA ILE A 7 -5.92 4.69 8.06
C ILE A 7 -5.18 3.54 8.75
N ASP A 8 -5.51 3.23 10.00
CA ASP A 8 -4.88 2.14 10.74
C ASP A 8 -5.23 0.77 10.13
N GLU A 9 -6.50 0.55 9.77
CA GLU A 9 -6.93 -0.68 9.08
C GLU A 9 -6.27 -0.83 7.69
N ILE A 10 -6.17 0.26 6.93
CA ILE A 10 -5.47 0.26 5.64
C ILE A 10 -3.99 -0.10 5.83
N THR A 11 -3.35 0.51 6.83
CA THR A 11 -1.93 0.28 7.12
C THR A 11 -1.69 -1.17 7.51
N GLU A 12 -2.52 -1.72 8.38
CA GLU A 12 -2.39 -3.11 8.81
C GLU A 12 -2.60 -4.08 7.65
N LYS A 13 -3.61 -3.86 6.81
CA LYS A 13 -3.80 -4.67 5.59
C LYS A 13 -2.62 -4.60 4.63
N LEU A 14 -2.04 -3.43 4.41
CA LEU A 14 -0.86 -3.32 3.55
C LEU A 14 0.36 -4.02 4.16
N ARG A 15 0.50 -4.05 5.49
CA ARG A 15 1.56 -4.82 6.19
C ARG A 15 1.35 -6.32 6.05
N GLU A 16 0.12 -6.81 6.28
CA GLU A 16 -0.23 -8.22 6.06
C GLU A 16 0.15 -8.67 4.64
N LEU A 17 -0.15 -7.85 3.61
CA LEU A 17 0.24 -8.15 2.23
C LEU A 17 1.73 -8.06 1.98
N GLN A 18 2.43 -7.16 2.67
CA GLN A 18 3.89 -7.04 2.57
C GLN A 18 4.60 -8.26 3.13
N ASP A 19 4.10 -8.80 4.24
CA ASP A 19 4.69 -9.91 4.96
C ASP A 19 4.24 -11.28 4.41
N ASP A 20 3.19 -11.32 3.57
CA ASP A 20 2.74 -12.54 2.90
C ASP A 20 3.74 -12.98 1.80
N PRO A 21 4.40 -14.14 1.95
CA PRO A 21 5.38 -14.62 0.98
C PRO A 21 4.78 -15.02 -0.37
N SER A 22 3.45 -15.15 -0.47
CA SER A 22 2.73 -15.39 -1.73
C SER A 22 2.51 -14.11 -2.55
N MET A 23 2.81 -12.93 -1.97
CA MET A 23 2.66 -11.64 -2.61
C MET A 23 4.02 -11.11 -3.10
N THR A 24 3.98 -10.32 -4.17
CA THR A 24 5.15 -9.62 -4.74
C THR A 24 5.08 -8.15 -4.36
N THR A 25 5.65 -7.81 -3.21
CA THR A 25 5.73 -6.42 -2.74
C THR A 25 7.09 -5.82 -3.05
N LYS A 26 7.11 -4.54 -3.41
CA LYS A 26 8.33 -3.82 -3.80
C LYS A 26 8.33 -2.42 -3.22
N SER A 27 9.47 -2.04 -2.64
CA SER A 27 9.81 -0.64 -2.39
C SER A 27 10.11 0.06 -3.72
N MET A 28 9.90 1.38 -3.76
CA MET A 28 10.16 2.19 -4.94
C MET A 28 10.96 3.42 -4.55
N TYR A 29 11.92 3.78 -5.40
CA TYR A 29 12.63 5.04 -5.26
C TYR A 29 11.64 6.22 -5.29
N SER A 30 11.80 7.15 -4.36
CA SER A 30 11.09 8.42 -4.38
C SER A 30 12.05 9.54 -3.98
N PRO A 31 12.15 10.63 -4.77
CA PRO A 31 12.91 11.82 -4.38
C PRO A 31 12.41 12.45 -3.07
N SER A 32 11.16 12.17 -2.67
CA SER A 32 10.59 12.65 -1.41
C SER A 32 10.81 11.69 -0.24
N ALA A 33 11.46 10.53 -0.44
CA ALA A 33 11.76 9.57 0.62
C ALA A 33 13.05 9.96 1.38
N THR A 34 13.21 11.25 1.71
CA THR A 34 14.40 11.78 2.40
C THR A 34 14.57 11.23 3.81
N GLU A 35 13.50 10.68 4.38
CA GLU A 35 13.48 10.04 5.71
C GLU A 35 13.89 8.56 5.67
N TYR A 36 14.06 7.97 4.47
CA TYR A 36 14.40 6.56 4.30
C TYR A 36 15.87 6.40 3.87
N PRO A 37 16.67 5.51 4.50
CA PRO A 37 18.12 5.43 4.30
C PRO A 37 18.56 5.27 2.83
N ASP A 38 17.73 4.61 2.02
CA ASP A 38 18.04 4.30 0.62
C ASP A 38 17.31 5.22 -0.37
N GLY A 39 16.63 6.27 0.10
CA GLY A 39 15.74 7.09 -0.73
C GLY A 39 14.58 6.28 -1.35
N GLN A 40 14.28 5.12 -0.78
CA GLN A 40 13.21 4.25 -1.21
C GLN A 40 12.05 4.31 -0.23
N LEU A 41 10.87 4.51 -0.77
CA LEU A 41 9.64 4.45 -0.02
C LEU A 41 9.23 2.98 0.14
N PRO A 42 8.96 2.49 1.36
CA PRO A 42 8.47 1.14 1.59
C PRO A 42 7.12 0.87 0.88
N PHE A 43 6.83 -0.39 0.57
CA PHE A 43 5.58 -0.80 -0.07
C PHE A 43 4.33 -0.21 0.60
N VAL A 44 4.21 -0.36 1.92
CA VAL A 44 3.09 0.20 2.71
C VAL A 44 2.96 1.71 2.50
N GLU A 45 4.07 2.43 2.56
CA GLU A 45 4.09 3.90 2.47
C GLU A 45 3.75 4.41 1.07
N ILE A 46 4.14 3.69 0.03
CA ILE A 46 3.74 3.99 -1.36
C ILE A 46 2.21 3.99 -1.48
N HIS A 47 1.59 2.93 -0.98
CA HIS A 47 0.15 2.72 -1.12
C HIS A 47 -0.63 3.67 -0.19
N LEU A 48 -0.13 3.93 1.02
CA LEU A 48 -0.69 4.95 1.90
C LEU A 48 -0.59 6.35 1.29
N ALA A 49 0.56 6.73 0.72
CA ALA A 49 0.73 8.03 0.07
C ALA A 49 -0.24 8.19 -1.11
N TYR A 50 -0.43 7.14 -1.92
CA TYR A 50 -1.40 7.14 -3.01
C TYR A 50 -2.83 7.36 -2.51
N LEU A 51 -3.30 6.60 -1.50
CA LEU A 51 -4.65 6.75 -0.95
C LEU A 51 -4.83 8.09 -0.22
N ARG A 52 -3.78 8.61 0.43
CA ARG A 52 -3.81 9.95 1.06
C ARG A 52 -3.96 11.05 0.01
N LYS A 53 -3.28 10.94 -1.13
CA LYS A 53 -3.35 11.90 -2.24
C LYS A 53 -4.69 11.81 -2.99
N ASN A 54 -5.25 10.61 -3.14
CA ASN A 54 -6.44 10.36 -3.95
C ASN A 54 -7.68 10.05 -3.09
N LYS A 55 -8.24 11.07 -2.43
CA LYS A 55 -9.37 10.93 -1.48
C LYS A 55 -10.67 10.36 -2.05
N HIS A 56 -10.80 10.31 -3.37
CA HIS A 56 -11.97 9.75 -4.07
C HIS A 56 -11.85 8.23 -4.32
N VAL A 57 -10.67 7.65 -4.13
CA VAL A 57 -10.44 6.21 -4.30
C VAL A 57 -11.00 5.48 -3.09
N ASN A 58 -11.80 4.44 -3.32
CA ASN A 58 -12.25 3.54 -2.27
C ASN A 58 -11.08 2.66 -1.80
N PRO A 59 -10.65 2.76 -0.52
CA PRO A 59 -9.49 2.00 -0.05
C PRO A 59 -9.69 0.48 -0.06
N ALA A 60 -10.88 0.00 0.30
CA ALA A 60 -11.17 -1.44 0.32
C ALA A 60 -11.07 -2.04 -1.09
N GLN A 61 -11.69 -1.39 -2.08
CA GLN A 61 -11.61 -1.83 -3.47
C GLN A 61 -10.19 -1.74 -4.02
N TYR A 62 -9.45 -0.69 -3.66
CA TYR A 62 -8.05 -0.53 -4.05
C TYR A 62 -7.18 -1.68 -3.55
N ILE A 63 -7.29 -2.03 -2.26
CA ILE A 63 -6.52 -3.12 -1.64
C ILE A 63 -6.88 -4.46 -2.29
N SER A 64 -8.16 -4.78 -2.47
CA SER A 64 -8.57 -6.03 -3.14
C SER A 64 -8.02 -6.12 -4.57
N ASN A 65 -8.00 -5.02 -5.32
CA ASN A 65 -7.39 -5.02 -6.65
C ASN A 65 -5.86 -5.19 -6.58
N LEU A 66 -5.22 -4.56 -5.61
CA LEU A 66 -3.78 -4.66 -5.39
C LEU A 66 -3.37 -6.11 -5.11
N GLU A 67 -4.09 -6.81 -4.23
CA GLU A 67 -3.89 -8.24 -3.92
C GLU A 67 -3.86 -9.11 -5.17
N ILE A 68 -4.84 -8.93 -6.07
CA ILE A 68 -4.92 -9.69 -7.32
C ILE A 68 -3.70 -9.44 -8.21
N ILE A 69 -3.22 -8.20 -8.26
CA ILE A 69 -2.11 -7.79 -9.13
C ILE A 69 -0.77 -8.30 -8.61
N ILE A 70 -0.56 -8.28 -7.29
CA ILE A 70 0.73 -8.62 -6.68
C ILE A 70 0.89 -10.11 -6.35
N LYS A 71 -0.19 -10.89 -6.39
CA LYS A 71 -0.15 -12.32 -6.11
C LYS A 71 0.77 -13.06 -7.09
N LYS A 72 1.71 -13.83 -6.55
CA LYS A 72 2.59 -14.71 -7.33
C LYS A 72 1.73 -15.75 -8.06
N ARG A 73 2.08 -16.02 -9.32
CA ARG A 73 1.43 -17.04 -10.16
C ARG A 73 2.28 -18.30 -10.21
#